data_AF-A0AAV5IDB7-F1
#
_entry.id   AF-A0AAV5IDB7-F1
#
_cell.length_a   1.000
_cell.length_b   1.000
_cell.length_c   1.000
_cell.angle_alpha   90.00
_cell.angle_beta   90.00
_cell.angle_gamma   90.00
#
_symmetry.space_group_name_H-M   'P 1'
#
loop_
_entity.id
_entity.type
_entity.pdbx_description
1 polymer ?
#
loop_
_entity_poly.entity_id
_entity_poly.type
_entity_poly.pdbx_seq_one_letter_code
_entity_poly.pdbx_strand_id
1 'polypeptide(L)'
;MSIWNYVVTAHKPTNVTHSCVGNFTSPQELNLIIAKCTRIEIHLIAPQGLQPMLDIGIIDPDCRLIGLHLYDGLFKVIPFDNKGQLKEAFNIRLEELQVLDIKFLYGCSKPTIVVLYQDNKDARHIKTYEVSLKDKDFVEGPWSQNNLDNGASLLIPVPPPLCGVLIIGEETIVYCSANAFKAIPIRPSITKAYGRVDADGSRYLLGDHAGFLHLLVITHEREKVTGLKIEFLGETSIASTISYLDNAFVFVGSSYGDSQVW
;
A
#
# COMPACT_ATOMS: atom_id res chain seq x y z
N MET A 1 -37.98 -34.11 7.13
CA MET A 1 -36.80 -34.74 6.49
C MET A 1 -35.68 -33.73 6.50
N SER A 2 -34.48 -34.13 6.90
CA SER A 2 -33.29 -33.27 6.85
C SER A 2 -32.70 -33.29 5.45
N ILE A 3 -32.53 -32.13 4.83
CA ILE A 3 -31.87 -31.99 3.53
C ILE A 3 -30.36 -31.93 3.77
N TRP A 4 -29.62 -32.85 3.15
CA TRP A 4 -28.16 -32.89 3.21
C TRP A 4 -27.60 -32.53 1.84
N ASN A 5 -26.78 -31.48 1.78
CA ASN A 5 -26.15 -31.01 0.55
C ASN A 5 -24.64 -31.26 0.62
N TYR A 6 -24.07 -31.71 -0.49
CA TYR A 6 -22.61 -31.78 -0.69
C TYR A 6 -22.20 -30.71 -1.68
N VAL A 7 -21.29 -29.82 -1.27
CA VAL A 7 -20.81 -28.70 -2.09
C VAL A 7 -19.32 -28.87 -2.33
N VAL A 8 -18.91 -28.81 -3.59
CA VAL A 8 -17.50 -28.92 -4.01
C VAL A 8 -17.19 -27.86 -5.07
N THR A 9 -15.99 -27.29 -5.01
CA THR A 9 -15.54 -26.25 -5.95
C THR A 9 -15.13 -26.88 -7.29
N ALA A 10 -15.95 -26.72 -8.32
CA ALA A 10 -15.63 -27.20 -9.68
C ALA A 10 -14.52 -26.38 -10.36
N HIS A 11 -14.52 -25.05 -10.20
CA HIS A 11 -13.47 -24.17 -10.69
C HIS A 11 -12.95 -23.27 -9.57
N LYS A 12 -11.63 -23.13 -9.49
CA LYS A 12 -10.96 -22.30 -8.48
C LYS A 12 -11.16 -20.80 -8.79
N PRO A 13 -11.20 -19.90 -7.78
CA PRO A 13 -11.18 -18.46 -8.02
C PRO A 13 -9.92 -18.03 -8.82
N THR A 14 -10.12 -17.24 -9.87
CA THR A 14 -9.06 -16.73 -10.76
C THR A 14 -8.70 -15.27 -10.49
N ASN A 15 -9.68 -14.47 -10.06
CA ASN A 15 -9.55 -13.06 -9.67
C ASN A 15 -8.36 -12.86 -8.73
N VAL A 16 -7.46 -11.94 -9.09
CA VAL A 16 -6.32 -11.53 -8.26
C VAL A 16 -6.70 -10.29 -7.47
N THR A 17 -6.73 -10.39 -6.14
CA THR A 17 -7.06 -9.26 -5.27
C THR A 17 -5.84 -8.48 -4.82
N HIS A 18 -4.72 -9.16 -4.53
CA HIS A 18 -3.50 -8.53 -4.01
C HIS A 18 -2.25 -9.21 -4.55
N SER A 19 -1.14 -8.48 -4.62
CA SER A 19 0.20 -9.03 -4.85
C SER A 19 1.28 -8.20 -4.15
N CYS A 20 2.39 -8.83 -3.77
CA CYS A 20 3.57 -8.16 -3.21
C CYS A 20 4.85 -8.97 -3.50
N VAL A 21 6.05 -8.43 -3.26
CA VAL A 21 7.33 -9.11 -3.57
C VAL A 21 8.25 -9.07 -2.35
N GLY A 22 8.94 -10.17 -2.05
CA GLY A 22 9.92 -10.23 -0.97
C GLY A 22 10.60 -11.59 -0.79
N ASN A 23 11.61 -11.65 0.09
CA ASN A 23 12.42 -12.85 0.30
C ASN A 23 11.79 -13.74 1.38
N PHE A 24 10.76 -14.51 1.00
CA PHE A 24 9.90 -15.26 1.92
C PHE A 24 10.36 -16.71 2.13
N THR A 25 10.81 -17.36 1.06
CA THR A 25 11.21 -18.78 1.06
C THR A 25 12.65 -19.01 1.51
N SER A 26 13.54 -18.06 1.21
CA SER A 26 14.94 -18.04 1.63
C SER A 26 15.45 -16.59 1.64
N PRO A 27 16.40 -16.20 2.52
CA PRO A 27 16.94 -14.83 2.56
C PRO A 27 17.58 -14.35 1.25
N GLN A 28 17.97 -15.26 0.36
CA GLN A 28 18.58 -14.97 -0.94
C GLN A 28 17.62 -15.09 -2.13
N GLU A 29 16.37 -15.52 -1.90
CA GLU A 29 15.43 -15.88 -2.96
C GLU A 29 14.23 -14.95 -2.97
N LEU A 30 14.08 -14.18 -4.05
CA LEU A 30 12.95 -13.27 -4.25
C LEU A 30 11.69 -14.08 -4.60
N ASN A 31 10.55 -13.77 -3.99
CA ASN A 31 9.24 -14.36 -4.28
C ASN A 31 8.25 -13.25 -4.67
N LEU A 32 7.55 -13.34 -5.82
CA LEU A 32 6.29 -12.60 -6.02
C LEU A 32 5.19 -13.41 -5.35
N ILE A 33 4.27 -12.70 -4.74
CA ILE A 33 3.16 -13.21 -3.97
C ILE A 33 1.82 -12.77 -4.60
N ILE A 34 0.81 -13.63 -4.75
CA ILE A 34 -0.50 -13.35 -5.43
C ILE A 34 -1.75 -13.91 -4.68
N ALA A 35 -2.55 -13.09 -3.99
CA ALA A 35 -3.79 -13.55 -3.33
C ALA A 35 -4.99 -13.67 -4.31
N LYS A 36 -5.73 -14.79 -4.23
CA LYS A 36 -6.93 -15.06 -5.05
C LYS A 36 -8.13 -15.51 -4.21
N CYS A 37 -8.89 -14.57 -3.66
CA CYS A 37 -9.98 -14.80 -2.71
C CYS A 37 -9.58 -15.71 -1.52
N THR A 38 -9.89 -17.01 -1.59
CA THR A 38 -9.56 -18.00 -0.55
C THR A 38 -8.23 -18.74 -0.78
N ARG A 39 -7.42 -18.30 -1.77
CA ARG A 39 -6.21 -19.02 -2.22
C ARG A 39 -4.92 -18.21 -2.10
N ILE A 40 -3.90 -18.96 -1.69
CA ILE A 40 -2.49 -18.63 -1.50
C ILE A 40 -1.72 -19.93 -1.91
N GLU A 41 -1.18 -20.12 -3.12
CA GLU A 41 -0.54 -21.40 -3.61
C GLU A 41 0.87 -21.15 -4.24
N ILE A 42 1.99 -21.34 -3.51
CA ILE A 42 3.31 -20.63 -3.57
C ILE A 42 4.30 -20.94 -4.72
N HIS A 43 5.11 -19.93 -5.17
CA HIS A 43 6.28 -20.04 -6.09
C HIS A 43 7.48 -19.09 -5.75
N LEU A 44 8.48 -18.95 -6.65
CA LEU A 44 9.81 -18.31 -6.54
C LEU A 44 10.11 -17.47 -7.80
N ILE A 45 10.65 -16.25 -7.71
CA ILE A 45 11.09 -15.46 -8.89
C ILE A 45 12.37 -16.06 -9.50
N ALA A 46 12.21 -17.23 -10.11
CA ALA A 46 13.05 -17.71 -11.20
C ALA A 46 12.56 -17.06 -12.52
N PRO A 47 13.26 -17.26 -13.66
CA PRO A 47 12.80 -16.75 -14.97
C PRO A 47 11.48 -17.37 -15.51
N GLN A 48 10.62 -17.96 -14.66
CA GLN A 48 9.49 -18.83 -15.04
C GLN A 48 8.19 -18.80 -14.18
N GLY A 49 8.00 -18.04 -13.07
CA GLY A 49 6.66 -17.95 -12.42
C GLY A 49 6.58 -17.63 -10.91
N LEU A 50 5.40 -17.29 -10.36
CA LEU A 50 5.25 -16.33 -9.22
C LEU A 50 4.00 -16.54 -8.29
N GLN A 51 4.07 -16.69 -6.94
CA GLN A 51 2.90 -16.98 -6.03
C GLN A 51 3.18 -17.01 -4.45
N PRO A 52 2.19 -17.09 -3.48
CA PRO A 52 1.73 -16.04 -2.50
C PRO A 52 1.94 -16.16 -0.95
N MET A 53 1.78 -15.03 -0.21
CA MET A 53 1.12 -14.91 1.10
C MET A 53 0.25 -13.62 1.24
N LEU A 54 -0.33 -13.36 2.42
CA LEU A 54 -1.51 -12.51 2.64
C LEU A 54 -1.17 -11.09 3.15
N ASP A 55 -1.87 -10.06 2.65
CA ASP A 55 -2.02 -8.77 3.34
C ASP A 55 -3.50 -8.50 3.65
N ILE A 56 -3.83 -8.39 4.95
CA ILE A 56 -5.06 -7.78 5.48
C ILE A 56 -4.69 -6.65 6.48
N GLY A 57 -3.40 -6.41 6.70
CA GLY A 57 -2.89 -5.40 7.62
C GLY A 57 -1.67 -4.69 7.09
N ILE A 58 -1.51 -3.45 7.51
CA ILE A 58 -0.29 -2.67 7.27
C ILE A 58 0.74 -3.08 8.32
N ILE A 59 1.97 -3.34 7.90
CA ILE A 59 3.07 -3.72 8.80
C ILE A 59 3.99 -2.51 8.98
N ASP A 60 4.44 -2.28 10.21
CA ASP A 60 5.46 -1.28 10.51
C ASP A 60 6.79 -1.65 9.80
N PRO A 61 7.48 -0.70 9.11
CA PRO A 61 8.70 -1.00 8.35
C PRO A 61 9.84 -1.65 9.13
N ASP A 62 9.96 -1.35 10.43
CA ASP A 62 10.97 -1.94 11.32
C ASP A 62 10.47 -3.26 11.95
N CYS A 63 9.37 -3.81 11.44
CA CYS A 63 8.70 -5.02 11.92
C CYS A 63 8.35 -4.99 13.43
N ARG A 64 7.98 -3.82 13.97
CA ARG A 64 7.64 -3.64 15.39
C ARG A 64 6.21 -4.08 15.72
N LEU A 65 5.27 -3.91 14.78
CA LEU A 65 3.87 -4.31 14.93
C LEU A 65 3.13 -4.44 13.58
N ILE A 66 1.97 -5.10 13.61
CA ILE A 66 0.96 -5.12 12.54
C ILE A 66 -0.20 -4.22 12.96
N GLY A 67 -0.71 -3.41 12.03
CA GLY A 67 -1.90 -2.58 12.18
C GLY A 67 -3.04 -3.05 11.26
N LEU A 68 -4.25 -3.10 11.79
CA LEU A 68 -5.46 -3.59 11.12
C LEU A 68 -6.61 -2.60 11.33
N HIS A 69 -7.06 -1.95 10.26
CA HIS A 69 -8.27 -1.11 10.26
C HIS A 69 -9.46 -1.94 9.76
N LEU A 70 -10.21 -2.52 10.70
CA LEU A 70 -11.30 -3.48 10.41
C LEU A 70 -12.71 -2.90 10.65
N TYR A 71 -12.80 -1.84 11.45
CA TYR A 71 -14.04 -1.21 11.85
C TYR A 71 -13.81 0.30 12.04
N ASP A 72 -14.78 1.12 11.66
CA ASP A 72 -14.72 2.58 11.80
C ASP A 72 -14.41 2.98 13.26
N GLY A 73 -13.46 3.91 13.43
CA GLY A 73 -13.04 4.39 14.74
C GLY A 73 -12.22 3.38 15.59
N LEU A 74 -11.83 2.22 15.05
CA LEU A 74 -11.00 1.23 15.76
C LEU A 74 -9.80 0.75 14.91
N PHE A 75 -8.61 0.99 15.42
CA PHE A 75 -7.36 0.47 14.85
C PHE A 75 -6.82 -0.66 15.73
N LYS A 76 -6.77 -1.89 15.21
CA LYS A 76 -6.26 -3.06 15.94
C LYS A 76 -4.76 -3.19 15.72
N VAL A 77 -4.01 -3.33 16.80
CA VAL A 77 -2.55 -3.46 16.83
C VAL A 77 -2.18 -4.85 17.32
N ILE A 78 -1.27 -5.52 16.60
CA ILE A 78 -0.67 -6.80 16.98
C ILE A 78 0.86 -6.60 17.05
N PRO A 79 1.44 -6.42 18.25
CA PRO A 79 2.88 -6.17 18.38
C PRO A 79 3.70 -7.44 18.16
N PHE A 80 4.93 -7.30 17.67
CA PHE A 80 5.91 -8.40 17.69
C PHE A 80 6.66 -8.44 19.04
N ASP A 81 7.27 -9.58 19.33
CA ASP A 81 8.30 -9.75 20.35
C ASP A 81 9.71 -9.70 19.75
N ASN A 82 10.73 -9.72 20.61
CA ASN A 82 12.14 -9.64 20.20
C ASN A 82 12.62 -10.91 19.45
N LYS A 83 11.75 -11.89 19.22
CA LYS A 83 11.97 -13.13 18.48
C LYS A 83 11.06 -13.24 17.24
N GLY A 84 10.30 -12.19 16.90
CA GLY A 84 9.36 -12.17 15.78
C GLY A 84 8.03 -12.88 16.03
N GLN A 85 7.71 -13.26 17.28
CA GLN A 85 6.41 -13.85 17.63
C GLN A 85 5.36 -12.77 17.87
N LEU A 86 4.11 -13.04 17.50
CA LEU A 86 2.98 -12.14 17.73
C LEU A 86 2.58 -12.15 19.21
N LYS A 87 2.41 -10.95 19.78
CA LYS A 87 1.84 -10.73 21.12
C LYS A 87 0.32 -10.59 21.06
N GLU A 88 -0.30 -10.52 22.24
CA GLU A 88 -1.73 -10.22 22.38
C GLU A 88 -2.10 -8.91 21.65
N ALA A 89 -3.14 -8.99 20.83
CA ALA A 89 -3.67 -7.87 20.09
C ALA A 89 -4.51 -6.94 20.97
N PHE A 90 -4.48 -5.65 20.70
CA PHE A 90 -5.35 -4.66 21.35
C PHE A 90 -5.93 -3.68 20.32
N ASN A 91 -7.02 -3.01 20.68
CA ASN A 91 -7.63 -1.99 19.83
C ASN A 91 -7.32 -0.60 20.40
N ILE A 92 -6.92 0.32 19.54
CA ILE A 92 -6.81 1.75 19.81
C ILE A 92 -8.02 2.45 19.18
N ARG A 93 -8.55 3.48 19.83
CA ARG A 93 -9.61 4.32 19.26
C ARG A 93 -9.00 5.28 18.24
N LEU A 94 -9.58 5.33 17.04
CA LEU A 94 -9.27 6.35 16.04
C LEU A 94 -10.36 7.44 16.09
N GLU A 95 -9.96 8.71 16.04
CA GLU A 95 -10.90 9.85 16.09
C GLU A 95 -11.59 10.07 14.74
N GLU A 96 -10.85 9.85 13.66
CA GLU A 96 -11.30 9.97 12.28
C GLU A 96 -12.24 8.82 11.91
N LEU A 97 -13.51 9.14 11.63
CA LEU A 97 -14.54 8.13 11.32
C LEU A 97 -14.53 7.69 9.85
N GLN A 98 -14.35 8.62 8.90
CA GLN A 98 -14.30 8.31 7.47
C GLN A 98 -12.86 8.24 6.97
N VAL A 99 -12.18 7.15 7.35
CA VAL A 99 -10.85 6.82 6.83
C VAL A 99 -10.94 6.33 5.39
N LEU A 100 -10.11 6.89 4.52
CA LEU A 100 -9.97 6.48 3.12
C LEU A 100 -8.78 5.53 2.94
N ASP A 101 -7.63 5.85 3.55
CA ASP A 101 -6.45 4.98 3.55
C ASP A 101 -5.56 5.19 4.78
N ILE A 102 -4.86 4.14 5.22
CA ILE A 102 -3.84 4.17 6.29
C ILE A 102 -2.59 3.43 5.82
N LYS A 103 -1.42 3.98 6.15
CA LYS A 103 -0.10 3.37 5.92
C LYS A 103 0.84 3.63 7.09
N PHE A 104 1.84 2.78 7.31
CA PHE A 104 2.99 3.13 8.16
C PHE A 104 4.01 3.96 7.38
N LEU A 105 4.63 4.93 8.05
CA LEU A 105 5.72 5.74 7.52
C LEU A 105 7.08 5.08 7.79
N TYR A 106 8.01 5.27 6.86
CA TYR A 106 9.40 4.85 7.02
C TYR A 106 10.24 5.92 7.74
N GLY A 107 11.34 5.49 8.39
CA GLY A 107 12.31 6.38 9.03
C GLY A 107 11.85 6.94 10.39
N CYS A 108 10.78 6.41 10.97
CA CYS A 108 10.23 6.86 12.25
C CYS A 108 10.78 6.04 13.42
N SER A 109 11.30 6.72 14.47
CA SER A 109 11.90 6.10 15.66
C SER A 109 10.89 5.32 16.53
N LYS A 110 9.60 5.60 16.36
CA LYS A 110 8.46 4.82 16.83
C LYS A 110 7.61 4.40 15.63
N PRO A 111 6.72 3.39 15.76
CA PRO A 111 5.76 3.07 14.72
C PRO A 111 4.82 4.27 14.50
N THR A 112 4.86 4.86 13.31
CA THR A 112 4.05 6.03 12.96
C THR A 112 3.14 5.68 11.79
N ILE A 113 1.83 5.80 11.97
CA ILE A 113 0.87 5.72 10.88
C ILE A 113 0.60 7.11 10.29
N VAL A 114 0.20 7.11 9.03
CA VAL A 114 -0.40 8.23 8.34
C VAL A 114 -1.81 7.84 7.91
N VAL A 115 -2.79 8.70 8.20
CA VAL A 115 -4.23 8.47 8.00
C VAL A 115 -4.75 9.53 7.04
N LEU A 116 -5.27 9.11 5.89
CA LEU A 116 -6.05 9.94 4.97
C LEU A 116 -7.53 9.77 5.30
N TYR A 117 -8.22 10.86 5.56
CA TYR A 117 -9.63 10.83 5.96
C TYR A 117 -10.44 11.98 5.34
N GLN A 118 -11.76 11.80 5.30
CA GLN A 118 -12.73 12.80 4.88
C GLN A 118 -13.46 13.36 6.11
N ASP A 119 -13.70 14.67 6.14
CA ASP A 119 -14.49 15.31 7.20
C ASP A 119 -15.99 15.45 6.85
N ASN A 120 -16.78 15.93 7.79
CA ASN A 120 -18.23 16.14 7.62
C ASN A 120 -18.60 17.24 6.60
N LYS A 121 -17.63 17.85 5.92
CA LYS A 121 -17.80 18.84 4.84
C LYS A 121 -17.25 18.33 3.50
N ASP A 122 -16.99 17.03 3.41
CA ASP A 122 -16.38 16.33 2.27
C ASP A 122 -14.95 16.79 1.92
N ALA A 123 -14.28 17.53 2.82
CA ALA A 123 -12.88 17.92 2.64
C ALA A 123 -11.96 16.79 3.10
N ARG A 124 -10.91 16.52 2.31
CA ARG A 124 -9.93 15.46 2.61
C ARG A 124 -8.69 16.04 3.30
N HIS A 125 -8.22 15.32 4.33
CA HIS A 125 -7.12 15.72 5.19
C HIS A 125 -6.21 14.53 5.49
N ILE A 126 -4.97 14.81 5.89
CA ILE A 126 -4.01 13.78 6.30
C ILE A 126 -3.40 14.13 7.66
N LYS A 127 -3.37 13.14 8.56
CA LYS A 127 -2.85 13.27 9.93
C LYS A 127 -1.93 12.11 10.23
N THR A 128 -0.86 12.35 10.97
CA THR A 128 0.03 11.29 11.44
C THR A 128 -0.21 11.00 12.92
N TYR A 129 0.04 9.75 13.32
CA TYR A 129 -0.05 9.30 14.71
C TYR A 129 1.11 8.36 15.03
N GLU A 130 1.71 8.52 16.21
CA GLU A 130 2.63 7.52 16.78
C GLU A 130 1.83 6.48 17.58
N VAL A 131 2.17 5.20 17.44
CA VAL A 131 1.55 4.11 18.20
C VAL A 131 2.31 3.90 19.52
N SER A 132 1.72 4.27 20.67
CA SER A 132 2.30 3.93 21.96
C SER A 132 1.96 2.48 22.34
N LEU A 133 2.91 1.57 22.09
CA LEU A 133 2.81 0.18 22.56
C LEU A 133 2.75 0.04 24.09
N LYS A 134 3.24 1.05 24.83
CA LYS A 134 3.25 1.07 26.30
C LYS A 134 1.90 1.48 26.86
N ASP A 135 1.35 2.58 26.35
CA ASP A 135 0.11 3.17 26.87
C ASP A 135 -1.14 2.63 26.15
N LYS A 136 -0.93 1.84 25.08
CA LYS A 136 -1.95 1.22 24.21
C LYS A 136 -2.88 2.25 23.56
N ASP A 137 -2.31 3.39 23.17
CA ASP A 137 -3.03 4.53 22.62
C ASP A 137 -2.24 5.22 21.49
N PHE A 138 -2.91 6.10 20.74
CA PHE A 138 -2.24 6.98 19.78
C PHE A 138 -1.68 8.23 20.47
N VAL A 139 -0.53 8.68 20.00
CA VAL A 139 0.03 10.00 20.30
C VAL A 139 0.04 10.81 19.00
N GLU A 140 -0.18 12.12 19.07
CA GLU A 140 -0.12 13.00 17.90
C GLU A 140 1.23 12.85 17.19
N GLY A 141 1.17 12.61 15.87
CA GLY A 141 2.36 12.36 15.06
C GLY A 141 3.11 13.63 14.68
N PRO A 142 4.24 13.49 13.96
CA PRO A 142 5.15 14.59 13.69
C PRO A 142 4.59 15.72 12.80
N TRP A 143 3.50 15.49 12.05
CA TRP A 143 2.87 16.50 11.18
C TRP A 143 1.45 16.12 10.73
N SER A 144 0.70 17.12 10.25
CA SER A 144 -0.60 16.97 9.60
C SER A 144 -0.73 17.99 8.47
N GLN A 145 -1.62 17.73 7.50
CA GLN A 145 -1.90 18.62 6.39
C GLN A 145 -3.39 18.58 6.04
N ASN A 146 -4.01 19.76 6.02
CA ASN A 146 -5.45 19.93 5.78
C ASN A 146 -5.73 20.38 4.33
N ASN A 147 -6.98 20.20 3.90
CA ASN A 147 -7.51 20.65 2.60
C ASN A 147 -6.69 20.13 1.40
N LEU A 148 -6.56 18.81 1.33
CA LEU A 148 -6.04 18.11 0.17
C LEU A 148 -7.05 18.14 -0.99
N ASP A 149 -6.62 17.66 -2.15
CA ASP A 149 -7.50 17.37 -3.29
C ASP A 149 -8.67 16.46 -2.87
N ASN A 150 -9.89 16.83 -3.26
CA ASN A 150 -11.09 16.03 -3.01
C ASN A 150 -11.06 14.68 -3.77
N GLY A 151 -10.16 14.49 -4.72
CA GLY A 151 -9.84 13.20 -5.35
C GLY A 151 -8.84 12.32 -4.56
N ALA A 152 -8.13 12.85 -3.55
CA ALA A 152 -7.10 12.14 -2.78
C ALA A 152 -7.64 10.84 -2.17
N SER A 153 -7.17 9.68 -2.63
CA SER A 153 -7.76 8.38 -2.26
C SER A 153 -6.76 7.28 -1.90
N LEU A 154 -5.47 7.50 -2.16
CA LEU A 154 -4.42 6.48 -1.99
C LEU A 154 -3.16 7.08 -1.37
N LEU A 155 -2.61 6.40 -0.37
CA LEU A 155 -1.33 6.72 0.25
C LEU A 155 -0.25 5.70 -0.13
N ILE A 156 0.91 6.20 -0.54
CA ILE A 156 2.10 5.40 -0.84
C ILE A 156 3.24 5.89 0.07
N PRO A 157 3.62 5.13 1.12
CA PRO A 157 4.72 5.51 2.00
C PRO A 157 6.04 5.34 1.26
N VAL A 158 6.87 6.37 1.30
CA VAL A 158 8.16 6.39 0.59
C VAL A 158 9.25 5.83 1.52
N PRO A 159 10.06 4.86 1.08
CA PRO A 159 11.14 4.28 1.89
C PRO A 159 12.32 5.25 2.09
N PRO A 160 13.32 4.88 2.93
CA PRO A 160 14.59 5.59 2.98
C PRO A 160 15.29 5.54 1.61
N PRO A 161 16.01 6.60 1.21
CA PRO A 161 16.44 7.73 2.03
C PRO A 161 15.45 8.90 2.10
N LEU A 162 14.40 8.93 1.27
CA LEU A 162 13.54 10.11 1.11
C LEU A 162 12.48 10.22 2.22
N CYS A 163 11.92 9.08 2.64
CA CYS A 163 10.86 8.99 3.65
C CYS A 163 9.59 9.81 3.30
N GLY A 164 8.63 9.89 4.22
CA GLY A 164 7.36 10.60 3.97
C GLY A 164 6.35 9.77 3.16
N VAL A 165 5.44 10.45 2.45
CA VAL A 165 4.31 9.83 1.75
C VAL A 165 3.99 10.55 0.44
N LEU A 166 3.60 9.78 -0.57
CA LEU A 166 2.89 10.27 -1.74
C LEU A 166 1.38 10.09 -1.52
N ILE A 167 0.63 11.15 -1.81
CA ILE A 167 -0.82 11.21 -1.77
C ILE A 167 -1.28 11.29 -3.23
N ILE A 168 -2.02 10.29 -3.69
CA ILE A 168 -2.53 10.24 -5.07
C ILE A 168 -3.99 10.68 -5.06
N GLY A 169 -4.28 11.79 -5.73
CA GLY A 169 -5.61 12.26 -6.06
C GLY A 169 -6.01 11.97 -7.50
N GLU A 170 -7.15 12.53 -7.91
CA GLU A 170 -7.67 12.37 -9.26
C GLU A 170 -7.06 13.41 -10.20
N GLU A 171 -6.86 14.65 -9.72
CA GLU A 171 -6.29 15.75 -10.50
C GLU A 171 -4.87 16.12 -10.05
N THR A 172 -4.43 15.68 -8.87
CA THR A 172 -3.11 16.03 -8.32
C THR A 172 -2.37 14.85 -7.70
N ILE A 173 -1.04 14.89 -7.77
CA ILE A 173 -0.16 14.01 -6.99
C ILE A 173 0.68 14.89 -6.07
N VAL A 174 0.69 14.56 -4.78
CA VAL A 174 1.37 15.34 -3.74
C VAL A 174 2.36 14.47 -2.96
N TYR A 175 3.62 14.85 -2.92
CA TYR A 175 4.59 14.36 -1.95
C TYR A 175 4.54 15.24 -0.70
N CYS A 176 4.40 14.61 0.47
CA CYS A 176 4.36 15.26 1.77
C CYS A 176 5.31 14.57 2.76
N SER A 177 6.01 15.39 3.55
CA SER A 177 6.91 15.00 4.62
C SER A 177 7.01 16.17 5.60
N ALA A 178 7.56 15.94 6.80
CA ALA A 178 7.73 16.99 7.82
C ALA A 178 8.47 18.26 7.32
N ASN A 179 9.35 18.12 6.32
CA ASN A 179 10.25 19.19 5.86
C ASN A 179 10.04 19.62 4.40
N ALA A 180 9.19 18.92 3.64
CA ALA A 180 9.00 19.17 2.22
C ALA A 180 7.60 18.78 1.73
N PHE A 181 7.02 19.68 0.94
CA PHE A 181 5.76 19.53 0.24
C PHE A 181 5.99 19.82 -1.25
N LYS A 182 5.55 18.92 -2.13
CA LYS A 182 5.67 19.05 -3.59
C LYS A 182 4.42 18.51 -4.25
N ALA A 183 3.77 19.28 -5.11
CA ALA A 183 2.57 18.87 -5.83
C ALA A 183 2.78 19.03 -7.34
N ILE A 184 2.20 18.11 -8.11
CA ILE A 184 2.05 18.24 -9.57
C ILE A 184 0.59 18.00 -9.96
N PRO A 185 0.04 18.76 -10.93
CA PRO A 185 -1.22 18.42 -11.57
C PRO A 185 -1.02 17.23 -12.51
N ILE A 186 -2.04 16.39 -12.62
CA ILE A 186 -2.12 15.28 -13.57
C ILE A 186 -3.36 15.42 -14.46
N ARG A 187 -3.51 14.56 -15.46
CA ARG A 187 -4.79 14.43 -16.17
C ARG A 187 -5.79 13.74 -15.23
N PRO A 188 -7.05 14.21 -15.12
CA PRO A 188 -8.07 13.59 -14.28
C PRO A 188 -8.18 12.08 -14.53
N SER A 189 -7.77 11.27 -13.57
CA SER A 189 -7.91 9.80 -13.63
C SER A 189 -7.86 9.16 -12.24
N ILE A 190 -8.72 8.16 -12.03
CA ILE A 190 -8.77 7.39 -10.79
C ILE A 190 -7.68 6.31 -10.84
N THR A 191 -6.60 6.51 -10.08
CA THR A 191 -5.58 5.47 -9.85
C THR A 191 -6.19 4.31 -9.05
N LYS A 192 -5.95 3.07 -9.48
CA LYS A 192 -6.50 1.85 -8.85
C LYS A 192 -5.45 1.00 -8.16
N ALA A 193 -4.25 0.94 -8.71
CA ALA A 193 -3.15 0.18 -8.16
C ALA A 193 -1.83 0.93 -8.31
N TYR A 194 -0.88 0.63 -7.43
CA TYR A 194 0.49 1.09 -7.54
C TYR A 194 1.46 -0.06 -7.28
N GLY A 195 2.69 0.08 -7.77
CA GLY A 195 3.81 -0.80 -7.47
C GLY A 195 5.11 0.00 -7.38
N ARG A 196 5.93 -0.24 -6.36
CA ARG A 196 7.26 0.38 -6.26
C ARG A 196 8.23 -0.31 -7.22
N VAL A 197 9.01 0.46 -7.98
CA VAL A 197 10.02 -0.07 -8.91
C VAL A 197 11.36 -0.20 -8.21
N ASP A 198 11.87 0.90 -7.65
CA ASP A 198 13.19 0.94 -7.00
C ASP A 198 13.08 0.74 -5.48
N ALA A 199 14.07 0.06 -4.90
CA ALA A 199 14.14 -0.16 -3.46
C ALA A 199 14.21 1.16 -2.65
N ASP A 200 14.79 2.22 -3.23
CA ASP A 200 14.91 3.56 -2.65
C ASP A 200 13.64 4.42 -2.78
N GLY A 201 12.62 3.94 -3.50
CA GLY A 201 11.38 4.67 -3.73
C GLY A 201 11.50 5.86 -4.69
N SER A 202 12.53 5.89 -5.55
CA SER A 202 12.66 6.94 -6.57
C SER A 202 11.64 6.81 -7.72
N ARG A 203 11.20 5.59 -8.08
CA ARG A 203 10.15 5.35 -9.09
C ARG A 203 9.03 4.42 -8.63
N TYR A 204 7.82 4.72 -9.09
CA TYR A 204 6.59 3.94 -8.88
C TYR A 204 5.81 3.80 -10.18
N LEU A 205 5.16 2.66 -10.34
CA LEU A 205 4.13 2.44 -11.35
C LEU A 205 2.76 2.77 -10.76
N LEU A 206 1.92 3.46 -11.53
CA LEU A 206 0.52 3.76 -11.21
C LEU A 206 -0.35 3.22 -12.36
N GLY A 207 -1.28 2.32 -12.03
CA GLY A 207 -2.28 1.82 -12.97
C GLY A 207 -3.64 2.43 -12.65
N ASP A 208 -4.31 2.97 -13.67
CA ASP A 208 -5.60 3.61 -13.51
C ASP A 208 -6.80 2.72 -13.87
N HIS A 209 -8.00 3.25 -13.63
CA HIS A 209 -9.27 2.61 -13.92
C HIS A 209 -9.54 2.32 -15.42
N ALA A 210 -8.79 2.93 -16.34
CA ALA A 210 -8.87 2.69 -17.78
C ALA A 210 -7.83 1.66 -18.27
N GLY A 211 -6.90 1.24 -17.40
CA GLY A 211 -5.80 0.33 -17.75
C GLY A 211 -4.52 1.06 -18.20
N PHE A 212 -4.47 2.39 -18.12
CA PHE A 212 -3.27 3.15 -18.45
C PHE A 212 -2.21 3.03 -17.36
N LEU A 213 -1.02 2.61 -17.75
CA LEU A 213 0.15 2.48 -16.88
C LEU A 213 1.02 3.73 -16.98
N HIS A 214 1.30 4.33 -15.84
CA HIS A 214 2.13 5.53 -15.70
C HIS A 214 3.33 5.26 -14.79
N LEU A 215 4.46 5.89 -15.09
CA LEU A 215 5.64 5.95 -14.24
C LEU A 215 5.66 7.28 -13.50
N LEU A 216 5.53 7.24 -12.17
CA LEU A 216 5.79 8.37 -11.29
C LEU A 216 7.25 8.32 -10.83
N VAL A 217 7.97 9.41 -11.05
CA VAL A 217 9.37 9.59 -10.67
C VAL A 217 9.47 10.72 -9.65
N ILE A 218 10.06 10.42 -8.48
CA ILE A 218 10.45 11.43 -7.50
C ILE A 218 11.83 11.96 -7.90
N THR A 219 11.93 13.24 -8.25
CA THR A 219 13.24 13.88 -8.47
C THR A 219 13.79 14.34 -7.12
N HIS A 220 15.05 14.02 -6.83
CA HIS A 220 15.68 14.35 -5.56
C HIS A 220 17.15 14.73 -5.75
N GLU A 221 17.64 15.57 -4.85
CA GLU A 221 19.06 15.89 -4.69
C GLU A 221 19.52 15.36 -3.33
N ARG A 222 20.37 14.32 -3.34
CA ARG A 222 20.72 13.55 -2.14
C ARG A 222 19.44 13.02 -1.47
N GLU A 223 19.18 13.41 -0.22
CA GLU A 223 18.02 12.97 0.57
C GLU A 223 16.83 13.96 0.49
N LYS A 224 16.90 14.97 -0.38
CA LYS A 224 15.87 16.02 -0.47
C LYS A 224 15.09 15.93 -1.78
N VAL A 225 13.79 15.71 -1.68
CA VAL A 225 12.87 15.75 -2.83
C VAL A 225 12.80 17.16 -3.42
N THR A 226 13.15 17.29 -4.70
CA THR A 226 13.14 18.55 -5.46
C THR A 226 11.81 18.75 -6.19
N GLY A 227 11.18 17.67 -6.66
CA GLY A 227 9.96 17.69 -7.46
C GLY A 227 9.46 16.29 -7.82
N LEU A 228 8.39 16.24 -8.62
CA LEU A 228 7.77 15.01 -9.11
C LEU A 228 7.62 15.10 -10.64
N LYS A 229 7.66 13.96 -11.31
CA LYS A 229 7.40 13.84 -12.76
C LYS A 229 6.55 12.60 -13.00
N ILE A 230 5.57 12.69 -13.90
CA ILE A 230 4.78 11.54 -14.36
C ILE A 230 4.97 11.34 -15.87
N GLU A 231 5.12 10.09 -16.29
CA GLU A 231 5.25 9.69 -17.69
C GLU A 231 4.27 8.55 -18.00
N PHE A 232 3.68 8.55 -19.19
CA PHE A 232 2.81 7.45 -19.65
C PHE A 232 3.68 6.35 -20.27
N LEU A 233 3.46 5.09 -19.89
CA LEU A 233 4.20 3.93 -20.40
C LEU A 233 3.42 3.15 -21.47
N GLY A 234 2.11 2.98 -21.28
CA GLY A 234 1.29 2.17 -22.18
C GLY A 234 -0.03 1.70 -21.57
N GLU A 235 -0.68 0.75 -22.25
CA GLU A 235 -1.94 0.13 -21.85
C GLU A 235 -1.71 -1.28 -21.28
N THR A 236 -2.52 -1.65 -20.29
CA THR A 236 -2.48 -2.91 -19.56
C THR A 236 -3.90 -3.36 -19.18
N SER A 237 -4.08 -4.62 -18.77
CA SER A 237 -5.30 -5.03 -18.06
C SER A 237 -5.56 -4.11 -16.86
N ILE A 238 -6.81 -3.71 -16.62
CA ILE A 238 -7.19 -2.84 -15.48
C ILE A 238 -6.67 -3.46 -14.17
N ALA A 239 -5.68 -2.81 -13.57
CA ALA A 239 -4.90 -3.36 -12.48
C ALA A 239 -5.67 -3.29 -11.15
N SER A 240 -5.81 -4.45 -10.50
CA SER A 240 -6.13 -4.52 -9.06
C SER A 240 -4.85 -4.45 -8.20
N THR A 241 -3.71 -4.87 -8.75
CA THR A 241 -2.41 -4.86 -8.08
C THR A 241 -1.28 -4.83 -9.10
N ILE A 242 -0.17 -4.16 -8.75
CA ILE A 242 1.02 -4.05 -9.61
C ILE A 242 2.24 -4.44 -8.77
N SER A 243 3.02 -5.39 -9.25
CA SER A 243 4.29 -5.79 -8.63
C SER A 243 5.42 -5.74 -9.66
N TYR A 244 6.40 -4.88 -9.44
CA TYR A 244 7.65 -4.93 -10.19
C TYR A 244 8.44 -6.17 -9.78
N LEU A 245 9.02 -6.87 -10.76
CA LEU A 245 9.70 -8.15 -10.53
C LEU A 245 11.21 -7.95 -10.54
N ASP A 246 11.78 -7.93 -11.73
CA ASP A 246 13.17 -7.58 -12.06
C ASP A 246 13.26 -7.44 -13.60
N ASN A 247 14.38 -6.91 -14.12
CA ASN A 247 14.68 -6.85 -15.56
C ASN A 247 13.57 -6.20 -16.42
N ALA A 248 12.94 -5.16 -15.87
CA ALA A 248 11.81 -4.42 -16.45
C ALA A 248 10.48 -5.18 -16.59
N PHE A 249 10.38 -6.43 -16.12
CA PHE A 249 9.10 -7.16 -16.09
C PHE A 249 8.21 -6.71 -14.93
N VAL A 250 6.94 -6.52 -15.23
CA VAL A 250 5.91 -6.08 -14.27
C VAL A 250 4.77 -7.09 -14.25
N PHE A 251 4.45 -7.63 -13.07
CA PHE A 251 3.20 -8.35 -12.90
C PHE A 251 2.03 -7.37 -12.69
N VAL A 252 1.03 -7.47 -13.54
CA VAL A 252 -0.24 -6.73 -13.45
C VAL A 252 -1.34 -7.74 -13.12
N GLY A 253 -1.72 -7.77 -11.84
CA GLY A 253 -2.88 -8.54 -11.40
C GLY A 253 -4.16 -7.77 -11.73
N SER A 254 -5.18 -8.48 -12.23
CA SER A 254 -6.49 -7.90 -12.52
C SER A 254 -7.62 -8.64 -11.81
N SER A 255 -8.60 -7.85 -11.37
CA SER A 255 -9.88 -8.33 -10.85
C SER A 255 -10.96 -8.48 -11.92
N TYR A 256 -10.80 -7.79 -13.05
CA TYR A 256 -11.85 -7.58 -14.06
C TYR A 256 -11.49 -8.11 -15.45
N GLY A 257 -10.26 -8.56 -15.65
CA GLY A 257 -9.78 -9.23 -16.86
C GLY A 257 -8.65 -10.20 -16.53
N ASP A 258 -7.95 -10.66 -17.57
CA ASP A 258 -6.81 -11.56 -17.39
C ASP A 258 -5.62 -10.81 -16.76
N SER A 259 -4.97 -11.45 -15.79
CA SER A 259 -3.72 -10.95 -15.21
C SER A 259 -2.56 -11.24 -16.14
N GLN A 260 -1.62 -10.32 -16.26
CA GLN A 260 -0.54 -10.38 -17.24
C GLN A 260 0.84 -10.12 -16.61
N VAL A 261 1.88 -10.54 -17.31
CA VAL A 261 3.25 -10.02 -17.13
C VAL A 261 3.51 -9.13 -18.34
N TRP A 262 3.86 -7.87 -18.06
CA TRP A 262 4.17 -6.82 -19.03
C TRP A 262 5.70 -6.60 -19.07
#